data_AF-A0A497IZR8-F1
#
_entry.id   AF-A0A497IZR8-F1
#
_cell.length_a   1.000
_cell.length_b   1.000
_cell.length_c   1.000
_cell.angle_alpha   90.00
_cell.angle_beta   90.00
_cell.angle_gamma   90.00
#
_symmetry.space_group_name_H-M   'P 1'
#
loop_
_entity.id
_entity.type
_entity.pdbx_description
1 polymer ?
#
loop_
_entity_poly.entity_id
_entity_poly.type
_entity_poly.pdbx_seq_one_letter_code
_entity_poly.pdbx_strand_id
1 'polypeptide(L)'
;MKTLTSDEVRDLILGAEILGCGGGGSVELALEILKQAEEQGLKLRIAPLNELSEDSLVFIVSRVGGGVEEDIKKRVERYPKKIERPELEAVKELANFLEKEPVAILASEIGAGNMLLPLFVAASLDKVTVDGDACGRAKPEIAISTTHVKGIPIAPLAAVTPFGDVAILKTAL
;
A
#
# COMPACT_ATOMS: atom_id res chain seq x y z
N MET A 1 -9.49 15.98 7.32
CA MET A 1 -8.97 14.68 7.82
C MET A 1 -10.08 14.01 8.60
N LYS A 2 -10.26 12.70 8.41
CA LYS A 2 -11.32 11.91 9.04
C LYS A 2 -10.75 10.61 9.60
N THR A 3 -11.05 10.30 10.86
CA THR A 3 -10.85 8.96 11.42
C THR A 3 -12.05 8.10 11.07
N LEU A 4 -11.81 6.93 10.49
CA LEU A 4 -12.86 6.01 10.07
C LEU A 4 -13.29 5.10 11.22
N THR A 5 -14.59 4.85 11.32
CA THR A 5 -15.11 3.76 12.17
C THR A 5 -14.95 2.41 11.46
N SER A 6 -15.03 1.30 12.21
CA SER A 6 -14.96 -0.03 11.61
C SER A 6 -16.04 -0.29 10.58
N ASP A 7 -17.25 0.25 10.77
CA ASP A 7 -18.34 0.10 9.82
C ASP A 7 -18.09 0.91 8.55
N GLU A 8 -17.56 2.13 8.66
CA GLU A 8 -17.14 2.92 7.50
C GLU A 8 -16.00 2.24 6.72
N VAL A 9 -15.11 1.52 7.43
CA VAL A 9 -14.07 0.72 6.77
C VAL A 9 -14.68 -0.48 6.04
N ARG A 10 -15.70 -1.14 6.59
CA ARG A 10 -16.42 -2.23 5.90
C ARG A 10 -17.17 -1.73 4.67
N ASP A 11 -17.78 -0.56 4.75
CA ASP A 11 -18.41 0.09 3.59
C ASP A 11 -17.36 0.45 2.52
N LEU A 12 -16.19 0.93 2.94
CA LEU A 12 -15.05 1.19 2.05
C LEU A 12 -14.58 -0.09 1.35
N ILE A 13 -14.47 -1.22 2.07
CA ILE A 13 -14.11 -2.52 1.48
C ILE A 13 -15.07 -2.89 0.36
N LEU A 14 -16.38 -2.83 0.62
CA LEU A 14 -17.41 -3.17 -0.35
C LEU A 14 -17.38 -2.25 -1.57
N GLY A 15 -17.26 -0.94 -1.35
CA GLY A 15 -17.13 0.03 -2.44
C GLY A 15 -15.87 -0.21 -3.28
N ALA A 16 -14.74 -0.49 -2.62
CA ALA A 16 -13.48 -0.76 -3.29
C ALA A 16 -13.49 -2.08 -4.07
N GLU A 17 -14.21 -3.10 -3.61
CA GLU A 17 -14.42 -4.35 -4.36
C GLU A 17 -15.15 -4.09 -5.69
N ILE A 18 -16.22 -3.29 -5.66
CA ILE A 18 -16.99 -2.92 -6.85
C ILE A 18 -16.12 -2.10 -7.82
N LEU A 19 -15.41 -1.09 -7.31
CA LEU A 19 -14.57 -0.18 -8.12
C LEU A 19 -13.26 -0.83 -8.58
N GLY A 20 -12.81 -1.89 -7.92
CA GLY A 20 -11.62 -2.67 -8.27
C GLY A 20 -11.75 -3.42 -9.59
N CYS A 21 -12.95 -3.52 -10.18
CA CYS A 21 -13.18 -4.12 -11.51
C CYS A 21 -12.62 -5.55 -11.64
N GLY A 22 -12.69 -6.34 -10.56
CA GLY A 22 -12.19 -7.74 -10.52
C GLY A 22 -10.73 -7.91 -10.08
N GLY A 23 -10.01 -6.82 -9.77
CA GLY A 23 -8.65 -6.85 -9.21
C GLY A 23 -8.54 -6.12 -7.87
N GLY A 24 -7.32 -5.75 -7.48
CA GLY A 24 -7.11 -4.85 -6.34
C GLY A 24 -7.05 -5.51 -4.96
N GLY A 25 -6.80 -6.82 -4.92
CA GLY A 25 -6.71 -7.60 -3.68
C GLY A 25 -8.07 -8.06 -3.15
N SER A 26 -8.08 -9.16 -2.42
CA SER A 26 -9.27 -9.85 -1.94
C SER A 26 -9.93 -9.16 -0.74
N VAL A 27 -11.25 -9.31 -0.59
CA VAL A 27 -12.00 -8.88 0.60
C VAL A 27 -11.51 -9.57 1.87
N GLU A 28 -11.12 -10.84 1.78
CA GLU A 28 -10.61 -11.62 2.91
C GLU A 28 -9.35 -10.98 3.52
N LEU A 29 -8.37 -10.63 2.66
CA LEU A 29 -7.19 -9.88 3.06
C LEU A 29 -7.56 -8.53 3.70
N ALA A 30 -8.52 -7.82 3.13
CA ALA A 30 -8.97 -6.53 3.61
C ALA A 30 -9.55 -6.62 5.03
N LEU A 31 -10.41 -7.62 5.28
CA LEU A 31 -11.00 -7.89 6.59
C LEU A 31 -9.97 -8.37 7.62
N GLU A 32 -8.97 -9.16 7.18
CA GLU A 32 -7.86 -9.58 8.05
C GLU A 32 -7.04 -8.37 8.51
N ILE A 33 -6.72 -7.44 7.61
CA ILE A 33 -6.00 -6.21 7.92
C ILE A 33 -6.82 -5.32 8.86
N LEU A 34 -8.14 -5.17 8.63
CA LEU A 34 -9.01 -4.41 9.53
C LEU A 34 -8.99 -4.99 10.94
N LYS A 35 -9.17 -6.32 11.07
CA LYS A 35 -9.11 -7.00 12.37
C LYS A 35 -7.78 -6.73 13.08
N GLN A 36 -6.67 -6.83 12.37
CA GLN A 36 -5.33 -6.57 12.94
C GLN A 36 -5.18 -5.11 13.38
N ALA A 37 -5.71 -4.15 12.61
CA ALA A 37 -5.71 -2.74 12.98
C ALA A 37 -6.52 -2.50 14.27
N GLU A 38 -7.69 -3.14 14.40
CA GLU A 38 -8.52 -3.07 15.60
C GLU A 38 -7.81 -3.68 16.82
N GLU A 39 -7.20 -4.86 16.68
CA GLU A 39 -6.44 -5.54 17.74
C GLU A 39 -5.24 -4.70 18.23
N GLN A 40 -4.62 -3.95 17.33
CA GLN A 40 -3.50 -3.04 17.63
C GLN A 40 -3.95 -1.64 18.10
N GLY A 41 -5.25 -1.36 18.12
CA GLY A 41 -5.79 -0.04 18.49
C GLY A 41 -5.40 1.07 17.51
N LEU A 42 -5.12 0.74 16.25
CA LEU A 42 -4.70 1.69 15.23
C LEU A 42 -5.86 2.61 14.81
N LYS A 43 -5.53 3.89 14.59
CA LYS A 43 -6.48 4.88 14.08
C LYS A 43 -6.36 4.99 12.57
N LEU A 44 -7.29 4.35 11.86
CA LEU A 44 -7.40 4.44 10.42
C LEU A 44 -7.92 5.83 10.01
N ARG A 45 -7.06 6.63 9.35
CA ARG A 45 -7.36 8.03 8.99
C ARG A 45 -7.18 8.28 7.51
N ILE A 46 -8.09 9.05 6.94
CA ILE A 46 -8.01 9.57 5.58
C ILE A 46 -7.95 11.10 5.57
N ALA A 47 -7.28 11.68 4.58
CA ALA A 47 -7.26 13.11 4.34
C ALA A 47 -7.37 13.41 2.84
N PRO A 48 -8.21 14.36 2.41
CA PRO A 48 -8.25 14.78 1.02
C PRO A 48 -6.90 15.41 0.64
N LEU A 49 -6.50 15.26 -0.63
CA LEU A 49 -5.19 15.70 -1.11
C LEU A 49 -4.92 17.19 -0.87
N ASN A 50 -5.97 18.03 -0.93
CA ASN A 50 -5.88 19.48 -0.73
C ASN A 50 -5.62 19.91 0.73
N GLU A 51 -5.64 18.99 1.69
CA GLU A 51 -5.19 19.26 3.06
C GLU A 51 -3.68 19.07 3.24
N LEU A 52 -2.97 18.50 2.26
CA LEU A 52 -1.51 18.36 2.29
C LEU A 52 -0.84 19.61 1.69
N SER A 53 0.33 19.98 2.22
CA SER A 53 1.17 21.03 1.65
C SER A 53 1.71 20.63 0.28
N GLU A 54 1.92 21.59 -0.64
CA GLU A 54 2.37 21.30 -2.01
C GLU A 54 3.72 20.57 -2.10
N ASP A 55 4.60 20.76 -1.11
CA ASP A 55 5.93 20.14 -1.00
C ASP A 55 5.94 18.84 -0.17
N SER A 56 4.76 18.32 0.18
CA SER A 56 4.57 17.09 0.93
C SER A 56 5.15 15.88 0.20
N LEU A 57 5.96 15.08 0.91
CA LEU A 57 6.39 13.78 0.42
C LEU A 57 5.31 12.74 0.72
N VAL A 58 4.76 12.12 -0.31
CA VAL A 58 3.76 11.05 -0.20
C VAL A 58 4.33 9.78 -0.80
N PHE A 59 4.25 8.67 -0.08
CA PHE A 59 4.67 7.37 -0.62
C PHE A 59 3.46 6.59 -1.14
N ILE A 60 3.60 6.04 -2.34
CA ILE A 60 2.64 5.05 -2.86
C ILE A 60 3.07 3.69 -2.35
N VAL A 61 2.16 3.00 -1.65
CA VAL A 61 2.45 1.68 -1.07
C VAL A 61 1.50 0.64 -1.67
N SER A 62 2.05 -0.50 -2.05
CA SER A 62 1.30 -1.64 -2.57
C SER A 62 2.10 -2.93 -2.35
N ARG A 63 1.41 -4.08 -2.42
CA ARG A 63 2.05 -5.39 -2.58
C ARG A 63 2.05 -5.74 -4.06
N VAL A 64 3.17 -6.25 -4.55
CA VAL A 64 3.33 -6.76 -5.92
C VAL A 64 3.61 -8.24 -5.84
N GLY A 65 2.87 -9.02 -6.61
CA GLY A 65 3.02 -10.47 -6.69
C GLY A 65 2.07 -11.05 -7.73
N GLY A 66 2.38 -12.24 -8.20
CA GLY A 66 1.52 -12.99 -9.11
C GLY A 66 1.12 -14.33 -8.49
N GLY A 67 0.12 -14.97 -9.09
CA GLY A 67 -0.09 -16.39 -8.89
C GLY A 67 1.16 -17.14 -9.36
N VAL A 68 1.75 -17.94 -8.49
CA VAL A 68 2.84 -18.86 -8.84
C VAL A 68 2.35 -20.29 -8.69
N GLU A 69 2.89 -21.17 -9.53
CA GLU A 69 2.60 -22.61 -9.48
C GLU A 69 2.95 -23.20 -8.10
N GLU A 70 2.27 -24.29 -7.75
CA GLU A 70 2.38 -24.92 -6.43
C GLU A 70 3.80 -25.42 -6.12
N ASP A 71 4.55 -25.84 -7.13
CA ASP A 71 5.96 -26.24 -6.98
C ASP A 71 6.85 -25.05 -6.61
N ILE A 72 6.59 -23.86 -7.19
CA ILE A 72 7.29 -22.62 -6.83
C ILE A 72 6.97 -22.22 -5.39
N LYS A 73 5.70 -22.34 -4.95
CA LYS A 73 5.33 -22.09 -3.54
C LYS A 73 6.11 -22.96 -2.58
N LYS A 74 6.14 -24.28 -2.81
CA LYS A 74 6.91 -25.23 -1.98
C LYS A 74 8.40 -24.94 -1.97
N ARG A 75 8.97 -24.48 -3.09
CA ARG A 75 10.39 -24.10 -3.18
C ARG A 75 10.72 -22.90 -2.31
N VAL A 76 9.79 -21.96 -2.12
CA VAL A 76 10.02 -20.76 -1.30
C VAL A 76 9.63 -20.94 0.17
N GLU A 77 8.73 -21.87 0.50
CA GLU A 77 8.33 -22.17 1.89
C GLU A 77 9.48 -22.57 2.81
N ARG A 78 10.53 -23.16 2.26
CA ARG A 78 11.73 -23.54 3.02
C ARG A 78 12.51 -22.34 3.56
N TYR A 79 12.30 -21.14 3.02
CA TYR A 79 13.03 -19.96 3.46
C TYR A 79 12.36 -19.34 4.68
N PRO A 80 13.14 -18.97 5.72
CA PRO A 80 12.59 -18.35 6.91
C PRO A 80 12.00 -16.99 6.57
N LYS A 81 10.75 -16.75 6.99
CA LYS A 81 10.13 -15.43 6.95
C LYS A 81 10.74 -14.59 8.07
N LYS A 82 11.57 -13.60 7.72
CA LYS A 82 12.26 -12.71 8.65
C LYS A 82 11.51 -11.41 8.90
N ILE A 83 10.70 -10.98 7.92
CA ILE A 83 9.95 -9.74 7.97
C ILE A 83 8.46 -10.08 7.92
N GLU A 84 7.75 -9.75 8.99
CA GLU A 84 6.30 -9.98 9.09
C GLU A 84 5.51 -9.02 8.18
N ARG A 85 5.95 -7.76 8.10
CA ARG A 85 5.30 -6.67 7.35
C ARG A 85 6.24 -6.05 6.32
N PRO A 86 6.46 -6.70 5.16
CA PRO A 86 7.34 -6.17 4.11
C PRO A 86 6.94 -4.77 3.64
N GLU A 87 5.65 -4.44 3.63
CA GLU A 87 5.16 -3.11 3.30
C GLU A 87 5.65 -2.01 4.26
N LEU A 88 5.75 -2.29 5.56
CA LEU A 88 6.26 -1.33 6.55
C LEU A 88 7.78 -1.17 6.41
N GLU A 89 8.48 -2.29 6.23
CA GLU A 89 9.93 -2.25 6.02
C GLU A 89 10.27 -1.54 4.71
N ALA A 90 9.49 -1.72 3.63
CA ALA A 90 9.70 -1.00 2.37
C ALA A 90 9.55 0.52 2.53
N VAL A 91 8.57 0.99 3.31
CA VAL A 91 8.44 2.42 3.63
C VAL A 91 9.65 2.92 4.39
N LYS A 92 10.10 2.18 5.40
CA LYS A 92 11.28 2.52 6.20
C LYS A 92 12.56 2.56 5.35
N GLU A 93 12.78 1.57 4.50
CA GLU A 93 13.94 1.51 3.61
C GLU A 93 13.94 2.65 2.58
N LEU A 94 12.78 3.00 2.00
CA LEU A 94 12.66 4.14 1.11
C LEU A 94 12.88 5.47 1.84
N ALA A 95 12.33 5.63 3.05
CA ALA A 95 12.53 6.82 3.88
C ALA A 95 13.99 6.99 4.28
N ASN A 96 14.68 5.90 4.65
CA ASN A 96 16.12 5.90 4.94
C ASN A 96 16.93 6.30 3.71
N PHE A 97 16.62 5.72 2.54
CA PHE A 97 17.32 6.03 1.30
C PHE A 97 17.14 7.51 0.88
N LEU A 98 15.97 8.08 1.14
CA LEU A 98 15.65 9.48 0.86
C LEU A 98 16.07 10.45 1.97
N GLU A 99 16.50 9.93 3.13
CA GLU A 99 16.71 10.69 4.37
C GLU A 99 15.50 11.57 4.75
N LYS A 100 14.29 11.13 4.38
CA LYS A 100 13.04 11.88 4.57
C LYS A 100 11.85 10.95 4.72
N GLU A 101 11.06 11.20 5.76
CA GLU A 101 9.82 10.49 6.04
C GLU A 101 8.67 11.01 5.17
N PRO A 102 7.78 10.13 4.66
CA PRO A 102 6.55 10.59 4.02
C PRO A 102 5.61 11.21 5.05
N VAL A 103 4.78 12.18 4.66
CA VAL A 103 3.74 12.76 5.53
C VAL A 103 2.41 12.01 5.41
N ALA A 104 2.20 11.32 4.29
CA ALA A 104 1.01 10.53 4.01
C ALA A 104 1.36 9.32 3.12
N ILE A 105 0.46 8.35 3.11
CA ILE A 105 0.52 7.18 2.23
C ILE A 105 -0.60 7.26 1.20
N LEU A 106 -0.33 6.85 -0.03
CA LEU A 106 -1.30 6.78 -1.12
C LEU A 106 -1.45 5.34 -1.60
N ALA A 107 -2.69 4.93 -1.88
CA ALA A 107 -2.96 3.65 -2.53
C ALA A 107 -2.51 3.69 -4.00
N SER A 108 -1.86 2.62 -4.47
CA SER A 108 -1.46 2.52 -5.88
C SER A 108 -2.67 2.42 -6.83
N GLU A 109 -3.75 1.82 -6.34
CA GLU A 109 -5.01 1.57 -7.05
C GLU A 109 -6.13 1.30 -6.05
N ILE A 110 -7.38 1.49 -6.46
CA ILE A 110 -8.54 1.08 -5.68
C ILE A 110 -8.80 -0.42 -5.81
N GLY A 111 -9.11 -1.03 -4.68
CA GLY A 111 -9.44 -2.44 -4.51
C GLY A 111 -9.54 -2.78 -3.02
N ALA A 112 -10.28 -3.84 -2.68
CA ALA A 112 -10.54 -4.17 -1.27
C ALA A 112 -9.24 -4.30 -0.46
N GLY A 113 -8.31 -5.14 -0.92
CA GLY A 113 -7.02 -5.32 -0.24
C GLY A 113 -6.06 -4.13 -0.44
N ASN A 114 -6.01 -3.58 -1.67
CA ASN A 114 -5.05 -2.54 -2.05
C ASN A 114 -5.38 -1.15 -1.49
N MET A 115 -6.61 -0.92 -0.99
CA MET A 115 -6.94 0.25 -0.19
C MET A 115 -6.56 0.05 1.28
N LEU A 116 -6.82 -1.12 1.86
CA LEU A 116 -6.60 -1.32 3.30
C LEU A 116 -5.16 -1.51 3.71
N LEU A 117 -4.32 -2.02 2.82
CA LEU A 117 -2.89 -2.09 3.07
C LEU A 117 -2.27 -0.68 3.30
N PRO A 118 -2.46 0.32 2.41
CA PRO A 118 -2.08 1.71 2.66
C PRO A 118 -2.65 2.30 3.96
N LEU A 119 -3.94 2.06 4.25
CA LEU A 119 -4.57 2.53 5.49
C LEU A 119 -3.88 1.98 6.74
N PHE A 120 -3.59 0.68 6.74
CA PHE A 120 -2.87 0.04 7.82
C PHE A 120 -1.45 0.61 7.96
N VAL A 121 -0.70 0.69 6.86
CA VAL A 121 0.67 1.23 6.83
C VAL A 121 0.71 2.66 7.36
N ALA A 122 -0.20 3.52 6.91
CA ALA A 122 -0.30 4.88 7.41
C ALA A 122 -0.57 4.91 8.92
N ALA A 123 -1.53 4.12 9.39
CA ALA A 123 -1.92 4.10 10.80
C ALA A 123 -0.81 3.54 11.71
N SER A 124 -0.07 2.52 11.27
CA SER A 124 1.09 1.98 11.99
C SER A 124 2.23 3.00 12.14
N LEU A 125 2.30 3.99 11.26
CA LEU A 125 3.29 5.07 11.29
C LEU A 125 2.77 6.36 11.95
N ASP A 126 1.56 6.35 12.51
CA ASP A 126 0.81 7.54 12.98
C ASP A 126 0.69 8.64 11.90
N LYS A 127 0.51 8.22 10.64
CA LYS A 127 0.27 9.08 9.47
C LYS A 127 -1.18 8.97 8.98
N VAL A 128 -1.47 9.59 7.84
CA VAL A 128 -2.78 9.55 7.17
C VAL A 128 -2.66 8.89 5.81
N THR A 129 -3.75 8.29 5.35
CA THR A 129 -3.89 7.89 3.94
C THR A 129 -4.54 9.01 3.15
N VAL A 130 -4.07 9.26 1.94
CA VAL A 130 -4.75 10.20 1.03
C VAL A 130 -6.10 9.59 0.62
N ASP A 131 -7.17 10.38 0.67
CA ASP A 131 -8.48 10.01 0.16
C ASP A 131 -8.48 10.01 -1.38
N GLY A 132 -7.98 8.90 -1.93
CA GLY A 132 -7.80 8.69 -3.36
C GLY A 132 -6.76 7.60 -3.63
N ASP A 133 -6.55 7.32 -4.91
CA ASP A 133 -5.56 6.36 -5.39
C ASP A 133 -4.90 6.85 -6.69
N ALA A 134 -3.87 6.14 -7.14
CA ALA A 134 -3.08 6.52 -8.30
C ALA A 134 -3.61 5.97 -9.66
N CYS A 135 -4.87 5.52 -9.75
CA CYS A 135 -5.47 4.95 -10.96
C CYS A 135 -7.01 5.13 -11.11
N GLY A 136 -7.80 5.02 -10.03
CA GLY A 136 -9.26 5.01 -10.02
C GLY A 136 -9.91 3.64 -10.33
N ARG A 137 -9.09 2.60 -10.55
CA ARG A 137 -9.48 1.19 -10.74
C ARG A 137 -8.28 0.28 -10.47
N ALA A 138 -8.49 -1.04 -10.37
CA ALA A 138 -7.36 -1.98 -10.40
C ALA A 138 -6.73 -2.07 -11.81
N LYS A 139 -5.41 -2.27 -11.84
CA LYS A 139 -4.56 -2.28 -13.03
C LYS A 139 -3.60 -3.48 -13.02
N PRO A 140 -3.25 -4.01 -14.20
CA PRO A 140 -2.33 -5.15 -14.31
C PRO A 140 -0.85 -4.76 -14.13
N GLU A 141 -0.50 -3.48 -14.30
CA GLU A 141 0.89 -3.01 -14.33
C GLU A 141 1.04 -1.69 -13.57
N ILE A 142 2.17 -1.55 -12.84
CA ILE A 142 2.44 -0.38 -12.00
C ILE A 142 2.51 0.94 -12.79
N ALA A 143 2.94 0.87 -14.06
CA ALA A 143 3.07 2.02 -14.95
C ALA A 143 1.72 2.62 -15.39
N ILE A 144 0.61 1.88 -15.27
CA ILE A 144 -0.74 2.38 -15.58
C ILE A 144 -1.20 3.28 -14.43
N SER A 145 -0.63 4.48 -14.29
CA SER A 145 -0.89 5.34 -13.14
C SER A 145 -1.06 6.79 -13.53
N THR A 146 -1.90 7.51 -12.79
CA THR A 146 -2.05 8.96 -12.91
C THR A 146 -0.73 9.68 -12.66
N THR A 147 0.16 9.14 -11.80
CA THR A 147 1.51 9.68 -11.59
C THR A 147 2.37 9.58 -12.83
N HIS A 148 2.30 8.46 -13.56
CA HIS A 148 2.99 8.29 -14.84
C HIS A 148 2.47 9.26 -15.90
N VAL A 149 1.14 9.45 -15.99
CA VAL A 149 0.53 10.47 -16.88
C VAL A 149 1.02 11.89 -16.55
N LYS A 150 1.35 12.16 -15.28
CA LYS A 150 1.90 13.44 -14.82
C LYS A 150 3.42 13.52 -14.88
N GLY A 151 4.11 12.51 -15.44
CA GLY A 151 5.56 12.48 -15.56
C GLY A 151 6.29 12.37 -14.22
N ILE A 152 5.62 11.89 -13.16
CA ILE A 152 6.26 11.59 -11.88
C ILE A 152 6.99 10.25 -12.04
N PRO A 153 8.31 10.20 -11.81
CA PRO A 153 9.07 8.96 -11.96
C PRO A 153 8.65 7.92 -10.93
N ILE A 154 8.69 6.65 -11.33
CA ILE A 154 8.46 5.52 -10.40
C ILE A 154 9.59 5.36 -9.38
N ALA A 155 10.78 5.85 -9.71
CA ALA A 155 11.97 5.78 -8.88
C ALA A 155 12.17 7.08 -8.08
N PRO A 156 12.72 7.01 -6.85
CA PRO A 156 13.21 5.80 -6.20
C PRO A 156 12.09 4.90 -5.68
N LEU A 157 12.29 3.59 -5.81
CA LEU A 157 11.36 2.55 -5.34
C LEU A 157 12.08 1.57 -4.44
N ALA A 158 11.49 1.24 -3.29
CA ALA A 158 11.92 0.17 -2.42
C ALA A 158 11.01 -1.05 -2.57
N ALA A 159 11.60 -2.23 -2.71
CA ALA A 159 10.89 -3.51 -2.68
C ALA A 159 11.50 -4.40 -1.61
N VAL A 160 10.65 -4.98 -0.77
CA VAL A 160 11.06 -5.85 0.34
C VAL A 160 10.31 -7.16 0.25
N THR A 161 11.03 -8.27 0.45
CA THR A 161 10.43 -9.61 0.53
C THR A 161 10.23 -10.03 1.99
N PRO A 162 9.29 -10.95 2.29
CA PRO A 162 9.17 -11.55 3.62
C PRO A 162 10.45 -12.26 4.11
N PHE A 163 11.37 -12.61 3.21
CA PHE A 163 12.59 -13.35 3.52
C PHE A 163 13.75 -12.45 3.98
N GLY A 164 13.57 -11.13 3.91
CA GLY A 164 14.58 -10.14 4.30
C GLY A 164 15.37 -9.54 3.14
N ASP A 165 14.97 -9.79 1.90
CA ASP A 165 15.61 -9.13 0.76
C ASP A 165 15.10 -7.69 0.66
N VAL A 166 16.02 -6.76 0.43
CA VAL A 166 15.72 -5.34 0.19
C VAL A 166 16.35 -4.94 -1.14
N ALA A 167 15.54 -4.38 -2.03
CA ALA A 167 15.99 -3.82 -3.31
C ALA A 167 15.56 -2.36 -3.41
N ILE A 168 16.51 -1.48 -3.78
CA ILE A 168 16.25 -0.08 -4.08
C ILE A 168 16.52 0.18 -5.56
N LEU A 169 15.48 0.50 -6.31
CA LEU A 169 15.58 1.01 -7.67
C LEU A 169 15.80 2.52 -7.61
N LYS A 170 17.04 2.97 -7.84
CA LYS A 170 17.41 4.40 -7.71
C LYS A 170 16.87 5.27 -8.84
N THR A 171 16.81 4.72 -10.05
CA THR A 171 16.39 5.42 -11.27
C THR A 171 15.68 4.45 -12.22
N ALA A 172 14.70 4.94 -12.96
CA ALA A 172 13.98 4.21 -14.00
C ALA A 172 13.71 5.17 -15.18
N LEU A 173 13.73 4.62 -16.41
CA LEU A 173 13.50 5.37 -17.65
C LEU A 173 12.01 5.63 -17.88
#